data_AF-A0A7V4B1W6-F1
#
_entry.id   AF-A0A7V4B1W6-F1
#
_cell.length_a   1.000
_cell.length_b   1.000
_cell.length_c   1.000
_cell.angle_alpha   90.00
_cell.angle_beta   90.00
_cell.angle_gamma   90.00
#
_symmetry.space_group_name_H-M   'P 1'
#
loop_
_entity.id
_entity.type
_entity.pdbx_description
1 polymer ?
#
loop_
_entity_poly.entity_id
_entity_poly.type
_entity_poly.pdbx_seq_one_letter_code
_entity_poly.pdbx_strand_id
1 'polypeptide(L)'
;MKAPARGSWNWGLLGGYIGALIGALGWVIGFAVVCLATGNTDTLARIIAPATAVSLGLAFFVILCSDMAIKKYGAGPMFFLALYGGLAWAMGLLLLLFNHWIAVIINESPRMMRTMQNMNAVYQTDDVWAVILLVAGTVLLGIFTVLVLKDSARN
;
A
#
# COMPACT_ATOMS: atom_id res chain seq x y z
N MET A 1 -8.67 -19.84 -37.05
CA MET A 1 -8.30 -19.93 -35.62
C MET A 1 -6.98 -19.18 -35.44
N LYS A 2 -7.02 -17.98 -34.83
CA LYS A 2 -5.80 -17.21 -34.52
C LYS A 2 -5.14 -17.83 -33.28
N ALA A 3 -3.88 -18.22 -33.39
CA ALA A 3 -3.10 -18.70 -32.26
C ALA A 3 -3.07 -17.64 -31.15
N PRO A 4 -3.17 -18.02 -29.86
CA PRO A 4 -2.99 -17.07 -28.76
C PRO A 4 -1.57 -16.49 -28.88
N ALA A 5 -1.48 -15.16 -28.99
CA ALA A 5 -0.22 -14.46 -29.02
C ALA A 5 0.60 -14.89 -27.79
N ARG A 6 1.80 -15.42 -28.01
CA ARG A 6 2.76 -15.76 -26.95
C ARG A 6 2.87 -14.55 -26.03
N GLY A 7 2.40 -14.73 -24.79
CA GLY A 7 2.35 -13.68 -23.79
C GLY A 7 3.75 -13.13 -23.55
N SER A 8 4.02 -11.95 -24.10
CA SER A 8 5.14 -11.14 -23.66
C SER A 8 4.88 -10.87 -22.19
N TRP A 9 5.68 -11.48 -21.31
CA TRP A 9 5.71 -11.12 -19.91
C TRP A 9 5.94 -9.62 -19.85
N ASN A 10 4.90 -8.88 -19.51
CA ASN A 10 4.97 -7.44 -19.42
C ASN A 10 5.64 -7.15 -18.08
N TRP A 11 6.97 -7.19 -18.07
CA TRP A 11 7.82 -7.06 -16.89
C TRP A 11 7.49 -5.81 -16.06
N GLY A 12 6.95 -4.76 -16.69
CA GLY A 12 6.45 -3.57 -16.00
C GLY A 12 5.24 -3.84 -15.10
N LEU A 13 4.31 -4.71 -15.50
CA LEU A 13 3.16 -5.12 -14.68
C LEU A 13 3.62 -5.92 -13.45
N LEU A 14 4.52 -6.88 -13.68
CA LEU A 14 5.09 -7.71 -12.62
C LEU A 14 5.86 -6.84 -11.63
N GLY A 15 6.65 -5.88 -12.12
CA GLY A 15 7.37 -4.90 -11.31
C GLY A 15 6.44 -4.03 -10.47
N GLY A 16 5.30 -3.59 -11.03
CA GLY A 16 4.28 -2.83 -10.30
C GLY A 16 3.66 -3.62 -9.14
N TYR A 17 3.32 -4.90 -9.36
CA TYR A 17 2.74 -5.76 -8.32
C TYR A 17 3.75 -6.12 -7.22
N ILE A 18 4.98 -6.46 -7.61
CA ILE A 18 6.05 -6.74 -6.66
C ILE A 18 6.37 -5.48 -5.85
N GLY A 19 6.45 -4.32 -6.51
CA GLY A 19 6.67 -3.03 -5.85
C GLY A 19 5.57 -2.69 -4.84
N ALA A 20 4.30 -2.93 -5.19
CA ALA A 20 3.17 -2.73 -4.27
C ALA A 20 3.23 -3.66 -3.05
N LEU A 21 3.55 -4.94 -3.25
CA LEU A 21 3.69 -5.92 -2.17
C LEU A 21 4.87 -5.60 -1.24
N ILE A 22 6.04 -5.31 -1.82
CA ILE A 22 7.24 -4.96 -1.05
C ILE A 22 7.01 -3.66 -0.29
N GLY A 23 6.45 -2.64 -0.94
CA GLY A 23 6.13 -1.35 -0.31
C GLY A 23 5.14 -1.51 0.85
N ALA A 24 4.09 -2.32 0.66
CA ALA A 24 3.10 -2.58 1.71
C ALA A 24 3.68 -3.36 2.89
N LEU A 25 4.69 -4.21 2.71
CA LEU A 25 5.32 -4.96 3.79
C LEU A 25 6.51 -4.23 4.44
N GLY A 26 7.08 -3.23 3.77
CA GLY A 26 8.29 -2.53 4.23
C GLY A 26 8.16 -1.92 5.62
N TRP A 27 7.00 -1.36 5.96
CA TRP A 27 6.77 -0.80 7.30
C TRP A 27 6.65 -1.87 8.40
N VAL A 28 6.11 -3.05 8.07
CA VAL A 28 6.05 -4.20 9.00
C VAL A 28 7.46 -4.69 9.32
N ILE A 29 8.33 -4.76 8.32
CA ILE A 29 9.75 -5.13 8.50
C ILE A 29 10.44 -4.08 9.38
N GLY A 30 10.26 -2.79 9.10
CA GLY A 30 10.83 -1.70 9.91
C GLY A 30 10.37 -1.77 11.37
N PHE A 31 9.08 -1.98 11.60
CA PHE A 31 8.52 -2.15 12.94
C PHE A 31 9.08 -3.39 13.66
N ALA A 32 9.19 -4.51 12.95
CA ALA A 32 9.77 -5.74 13.49
C ALA A 32 11.22 -5.55 13.94
N VAL A 33 12.04 -4.86 13.14
CA VAL A 33 13.43 -4.54 13.50
C VAL A 33 13.49 -3.71 14.78
N VAL A 34 12.63 -2.69 14.93
CA VAL A 34 12.59 -1.85 16.14
C VAL A 34 12.15 -2.64 17.37
N CYS A 35 11.14 -3.49 17.25
CA CYS A 35 10.69 -4.35 18.35
C CYS A 35 11.77 -5.36 18.78
N LEU A 36 12.47 -5.97 17.82
CA LEU A 36 13.57 -6.90 18.11
C LEU A 36 14.76 -6.18 18.76
N ALA A 37 15.14 -5.01 18.26
CA ALA A 37 16.23 -4.21 18.82
C ALA A 37 15.95 -3.73 20.26
N THR A 38 14.68 -3.61 20.64
CA THR A 38 14.25 -3.13 21.97
C THR A 38 13.88 -4.26 22.93
N GLY A 39 13.93 -5.52 22.46
CA GLY A 39 13.56 -6.70 23.23
C GLY A 39 12.06 -6.82 23.52
N ASN A 40 11.21 -6.10 22.78
CA ASN A 40 9.76 -6.06 23.01
C ASN A 40 9.02 -7.01 22.06
N THR A 41 9.31 -8.30 22.17
CA THR A 41 8.76 -9.36 21.31
C THR A 41 7.25 -9.57 21.50
N ASP A 42 6.72 -9.28 22.68
CA ASP A 42 5.29 -9.43 22.99
C ASP A 42 4.45 -8.44 22.19
N THR A 43 4.92 -7.21 22.07
CA THR A 43 4.28 -6.17 21.25
C THR A 43 4.33 -6.54 19.78
N LEU A 44 5.46 -7.08 19.31
CA LEU A 44 5.60 -7.57 17.95
C LEU A 44 4.59 -8.68 17.64
N ALA A 45 4.48 -9.68 18.51
CA ALA A 45 3.58 -10.82 18.29
C ALA A 45 2.10 -10.40 18.20
N ARG A 46 1.68 -9.39 18.97
CA ARG A 46 0.30 -8.88 18.97
C ARG A 46 -0.04 -8.08 17.71
N ILE A 47 0.94 -7.36 17.15
CA ILE A 47 0.71 -6.37 16.09
C ILE A 47 1.05 -6.94 14.71
N ILE A 48 1.98 -7.89 14.62
CA ILE A 48 2.46 -8.37 13.32
C ILE A 48 1.34 -9.02 12.50
N ALA A 49 0.46 -9.79 13.12
CA ALA A 49 -0.67 -10.42 12.43
C ALA A 49 -1.65 -9.40 11.84
N PRO A 50 -2.22 -8.46 12.62
CA PRO A 50 -3.13 -7.47 12.05
C PRO A 50 -2.42 -6.47 11.13
N ALA A 51 -1.18 -6.07 11.40
CA ALA A 51 -0.40 -5.21 10.49
C ALA A 51 -0.15 -5.89 9.12
N THR A 52 0.20 -7.18 9.13
CA THR A 52 0.40 -7.96 7.90
C THR A 52 -0.92 -8.15 7.17
N ALA A 53 -2.01 -8.43 7.88
CA ALA A 53 -3.34 -8.58 7.29
C ALA A 53 -3.81 -7.29 6.58
N VAL A 54 -3.64 -6.13 7.22
CA VAL A 54 -3.95 -4.83 6.60
C VAL A 54 -3.07 -4.59 5.39
N SER A 55 -1.76 -4.82 5.50
CA SER A 55 -0.81 -4.62 4.39
C SER A 55 -1.12 -5.48 3.18
N LEU A 56 -1.42 -6.77 3.40
CA LEU A 56 -1.82 -7.70 2.36
C LEU A 56 -3.19 -7.31 1.76
N GLY A 57 -4.13 -6.88 2.59
CA GLY A 57 -5.43 -6.38 2.13
C GLY A 57 -5.30 -5.19 1.19
N LEU A 58 -4.43 -4.22 1.54
CA LEU A 58 -4.15 -3.06 0.70
C LEU A 58 -3.45 -3.46 -0.61
N ALA A 59 -2.41 -4.28 -0.53
CA ALA A 59 -1.73 -4.76 -1.73
C ALA A 59 -2.68 -5.52 -2.66
N PHE A 60 -3.52 -6.40 -2.09
CA PHE A 60 -4.51 -7.15 -2.84
C PHE A 60 -5.55 -6.23 -3.50
N PHE A 61 -6.03 -5.20 -2.80
CA PHE A 61 -6.93 -4.20 -3.36
C PHE A 61 -6.32 -3.48 -4.58
N VAL A 62 -5.05 -3.04 -4.48
CA VAL A 62 -4.35 -2.37 -5.59
C VAL A 62 -4.18 -3.33 -6.78
N ILE A 63 -3.80 -4.58 -6.51
CA ILE A 63 -3.66 -5.62 -7.54
C ILE A 63 -5.00 -5.89 -8.22
N LEU A 64 -6.10 -6.00 -7.48
CA LEU A 64 -7.44 -6.20 -8.04
C LEU A 64 -7.86 -5.05 -8.95
N CYS A 65 -7.68 -3.80 -8.53
CA CYS A 65 -8.00 -2.63 -9.35
C CYS A 65 -7.20 -2.64 -10.66
N SER A 66 -5.91 -2.97 -10.56
CA SER A 66 -5.00 -3.04 -11.69
C SER A 66 -5.31 -4.19 -12.65
N ASP A 67 -5.63 -5.38 -12.13
CA ASP A 67 -6.03 -6.55 -12.91
C ASP A 67 -7.35 -6.31 -13.65
N MET A 68 -8.33 -5.68 -13.00
CA MET A 68 -9.56 -5.25 -13.67
C MET A 68 -9.28 -4.25 -14.80
N ALA A 69 -8.39 -3.29 -14.59
CA ALA A 69 -8.00 -2.33 -15.62
C ALA A 69 -7.37 -3.02 -16.83
N ILE A 70 -6.47 -3.99 -16.60
CA ILE A 70 -5.81 -4.75 -17.67
C ILE A 70 -6.83 -5.61 -18.43
N LYS A 71 -7.71 -6.33 -17.73
CA LYS A 71 -8.70 -7.21 -18.37
C LYS A 71 -9.68 -6.45 -19.26
N LYS A 72 -10.08 -5.23 -18.89
CA LYS A 72 -11.01 -4.42 -19.66
C LYS A 72 -10.33 -3.56 -20.74
N TYR A 73 -9.20 -2.94 -20.44
CA TYR A 73 -8.60 -1.89 -21.29
C TYR A 73 -7.19 -2.23 -21.79
N GLY A 74 -6.61 -3.33 -21.34
CA GLY A 74 -5.20 -3.66 -21.58
C GLY A 74 -4.22 -2.90 -20.69
N ALA A 75 -2.93 -3.15 -20.89
CA ALA A 75 -1.84 -2.52 -20.14
C ALA A 75 -1.55 -1.09 -20.64
N GLY A 76 -2.52 -0.18 -20.44
CA GLY A 76 -2.47 1.20 -20.92
C GLY A 76 -2.65 2.25 -19.83
N PRO A 77 -3.05 3.48 -20.18
CA PRO A 77 -3.24 4.58 -19.23
C PRO A 77 -4.18 4.25 -18.06
N MET A 78 -5.21 3.43 -18.32
CA MET A 78 -6.16 2.98 -17.29
C MET A 78 -5.52 2.08 -16.23
N PHE A 79 -4.51 1.28 -16.60
CA PHE A 79 -3.73 0.50 -15.64
C PHE A 79 -2.93 1.42 -14.72
N PHE A 80 -2.21 2.40 -15.28
CA PHE A 80 -1.45 3.35 -14.47
C PHE A 80 -2.36 4.18 -13.56
N LEU A 81 -3.53 4.59 -14.04
CA LEU A 81 -4.51 5.31 -13.21
C LEU A 81 -4.97 4.47 -12.02
N ALA A 82 -5.31 3.20 -12.24
CA ALA A 82 -5.70 2.27 -11.17
C ALA A 82 -4.54 1.97 -10.21
N LEU A 83 -3.33 1.78 -10.75
CA LEU A 83 -2.13 1.50 -9.96
C LEU A 83 -1.75 2.70 -9.08
N TYR A 84 -1.60 3.90 -9.66
CA TYR A 84 -1.23 5.09 -8.90
C TYR A 84 -2.33 5.55 -7.95
N GLY A 85 -3.60 5.47 -8.35
CA GLY A 85 -4.73 5.76 -7.47
C GLY A 85 -4.78 4.80 -6.28
N GLY A 86 -4.61 3.50 -6.56
CA GLY A 86 -4.54 2.46 -5.54
C GLY A 86 -3.36 2.64 -4.58
N LEU A 87 -2.16 2.89 -5.12
CA LEU A 87 -0.96 3.10 -4.32
C LEU A 87 -1.04 4.37 -3.46
N ALA A 88 -1.52 5.48 -4.02
CA ALA A 88 -1.70 6.72 -3.26
C ALA A 88 -2.69 6.51 -2.10
N TRP A 89 -3.80 5.85 -2.38
CA TRP A 89 -4.80 5.52 -1.36
C TRP A 89 -4.23 4.59 -0.27
N ALA A 90 -3.55 3.51 -0.68
CA ALA A 90 -2.93 2.57 0.25
C ALA A 90 -1.84 3.24 1.11
N MET A 91 -1.02 4.11 0.51
CA MET A 91 0.02 4.86 1.22
C MET A 91 -0.58 5.82 2.24
N GLY A 92 -1.62 6.57 1.87
CA GLY A 92 -2.31 7.47 2.79
C GLY A 92 -2.93 6.72 3.98
N LEU A 93 -3.53 5.55 3.75
CA LEU A 93 -4.04 4.70 4.82
C LEU A 93 -2.91 4.18 5.73
N LEU A 94 -1.81 3.73 5.14
CA LEU A 94 -0.64 3.25 5.89
C LEU A 94 -0.04 4.35 6.77
N LEU A 95 0.06 5.58 6.27
CA LEU A 95 0.56 6.72 7.07
C LEU A 95 -0.36 7.03 8.26
N LEU A 96 -1.69 7.05 8.06
CA LEU A 96 -2.63 7.22 9.17
C LEU A 96 -2.47 6.12 10.22
N LEU A 97 -2.37 4.88 9.76
CA LEU A 97 -2.22 3.71 10.61
C LEU A 97 -0.89 3.76 11.38
N PHE A 98 0.18 4.22 10.74
CA PHE A 98 1.47 4.42 11.39
C PHE A 98 1.39 5.52 12.47
N ASN A 99 0.84 6.69 12.12
CA ASN A 99 0.71 7.82 13.04
C ASN A 99 -0.20 7.51 14.25
N HIS A 100 -1.35 6.87 14.03
CA HIS A 100 -2.35 6.69 15.08
C HIS A 100 -2.20 5.39 15.86
N TRP A 101 -1.57 4.38 15.28
CA TRP A 101 -1.43 3.10 15.95
C TRP A 101 0.01 2.88 16.41
N ILE A 102 0.97 2.93 15.49
CA ILE A 102 2.37 2.60 15.80
C ILE A 102 3.05 3.70 16.62
N ALA A 103 2.83 4.98 16.29
CA ALA A 103 3.47 6.07 17.02
C ALA A 103 3.02 6.12 18.48
N VAL A 104 1.76 5.77 18.78
CA VAL A 104 1.27 5.65 20.15
C VAL A 104 2.06 4.61 20.93
N ILE A 105 2.25 3.42 20.36
CA ILE A 105 3.03 2.33 20.97
C ILE A 105 4.50 2.72 21.18
N ILE A 106 5.10 3.44 20.23
CA ILE A 106 6.48 3.93 20.36
C ILE A 106 6.58 4.95 21.50
N ASN A 107 5.62 5.87 21.60
CA ASN A 107 5.61 6.92 22.63
C ASN A 107 5.38 6.37 24.04
N GLU A 108 4.62 5.27 24.16
CA GLU A 108 4.43 4.57 25.44
C GLU A 108 5.70 3.82 25.92
N SER A 109 6.67 3.57 25.04
CA SER A 109 7.90 2.84 25.37
C SER A 109 9.16 3.69 25.24
N PRO A 110 9.75 4.18 26.35
CA PRO A 110 10.96 5.02 26.34
C PRO A 110 12.19 4.36 25.70
N ARG A 111 12.21 3.02 25.63
CA ARG A 111 13.27 2.25 24.95
C ARG A 111 13.09 2.31 23.43
N MET A 112 11.88 2.15 22.92
CA MET A 112 11.60 2.23 21.47
C MET A 112 11.82 3.63 20.93
N MET A 113 11.40 4.66 21.67
CA MET A 113 11.65 6.05 21.31
C MET A 113 13.15 6.35 21.18
N ARG A 114 13.99 5.89 22.12
CA ARG A 114 15.45 6.07 22.04
C ARG A 114 16.06 5.33 20.84
N THR A 115 15.62 4.12 20.55
CA THR A 115 16.11 3.37 19.38
C THR A 115 15.74 4.07 18.08
N MET A 116 14.51 4.58 17.95
CA MET A 116 14.08 5.35 16.78
C MET A 116 14.91 6.63 16.59
N GLN A 117 15.19 7.35 17.68
CA GLN A 117 16.07 8.53 17.66
C GLN A 117 17.50 8.17 17.23
N ASN A 118 18.06 7.08 17.75
CA ASN A 118 19.40 6.62 17.38
C ASN A 118 19.49 6.20 15.91
N MET A 119 18.38 5.73 15.33
CA MET A 119 18.28 5.36 13.92
C MET A 119 18.01 6.56 13.01
N ASN A 120 17.84 7.78 13.54
CA ASN A 120 17.35 8.96 12.81
C ASN A 120 16.08 8.65 11.98
N ALA A 121 15.23 7.75 12.50
CA ALA A 121 14.04 7.31 11.79
C ALA A 121 12.91 8.34 11.95
N VAL A 122 12.31 8.75 10.82
CA VAL A 122 11.09 9.55 10.83
C VAL A 122 9.92 8.62 11.12
N TYR A 123 9.37 8.69 12.34
CA TYR A 123 8.26 7.84 12.78
C TYR A 123 6.95 8.59 13.03
N GLN A 124 6.97 9.92 12.91
CA GLN A 124 5.77 10.76 12.89
C GLN A 124 5.82 11.62 11.64
N THR A 125 4.71 11.60 10.92
CA THR A 125 4.45 12.50 9.79
C THR A 125 3.21 13.31 10.10
N ASP A 126 3.07 14.50 9.53
CA ASP A 126 1.82 15.26 9.68
C ASP A 126 0.67 14.50 9.01
N ASP A 127 -0.47 14.40 9.71
CA ASP A 127 -1.69 13.76 9.20
C ASP A 127 -2.19 14.41 7.91
N VAL A 128 -1.85 15.68 7.69
CA VAL A 128 -2.15 16.40 6.44
C VAL A 128 -1.67 15.62 5.21
N TRP A 129 -0.49 15.02 5.24
CA TRP A 129 0.04 14.26 4.11
C TRP A 129 -0.73 12.96 3.86
N ALA A 130 -1.09 12.28 4.95
CA ALA A 130 -1.87 11.06 4.88
C ALA A 130 -3.27 11.32 4.28
N VAL A 131 -3.90 12.42 4.71
CA VAL A 131 -5.20 12.87 4.19
C VAL A 131 -5.10 13.28 2.73
N ILE A 132 -4.07 14.04 2.32
CA ILE A 132 -3.88 14.44 0.92
C ILE A 132 -3.74 13.20 0.02
N LEU A 133 -2.94 12.22 0.43
CA LEU A 133 -2.74 10.99 -0.33
C LEU A 133 -4.01 10.15 -0.43
N LEU A 134 -4.77 10.04 0.67
CA LEU A 134 -6.07 9.37 0.67
C LEU A 134 -7.05 10.04 -0.30
N VAL A 135 -7.21 11.37 -0.21
CA VAL A 135 -8.12 12.13 -1.06
C VAL A 135 -7.70 12.01 -2.53
N ALA A 136 -6.41 12.18 -2.84
CA ALA A 136 -5.90 12.03 -4.20
C ALA A 136 -6.14 10.62 -4.74
N GLY A 137 -5.85 9.59 -3.96
CA GLY A 137 -6.09 8.20 -4.31
C GLY A 137 -7.57 7.91 -4.55
N THR A 138 -8.45 8.38 -3.66
CA THR A 138 -9.91 8.23 -3.80
C THR A 138 -10.43 8.93 -5.05
N VAL A 139 -9.94 10.14 -5.38
CA VAL A 139 -10.33 10.85 -6.60
C VAL A 139 -9.91 10.07 -7.84
N LEU A 140 -8.68 9.58 -7.90
CA LEU A 140 -8.17 8.80 -9.04
C LEU A 140 -8.94 7.48 -9.22
N LEU A 141 -9.18 6.76 -8.13
CA LEU A 141 -9.99 5.53 -8.15
C LEU A 141 -11.46 5.80 -8.48
N GLY A 142 -12.00 6.94 -8.05
CA GLY A 142 -13.34 7.39 -8.41
C GLY A 142 -13.48 7.65 -9.91
N ILE A 143 -12.51 8.36 -10.51
CA ILE A 143 -12.44 8.58 -11.96
C ILE A 143 -12.35 7.24 -12.69
N PHE A 144 -11.45 6.35 -12.25
CA PHE A 144 -11.33 5.00 -12.81
C PHE A 144 -12.67 4.25 -12.77
N THR A 145 -13.35 4.27 -11.63
CA THR A 145 -14.64 3.59 -11.43
C THR A 145 -15.72 4.15 -12.35
N VAL A 146 -15.84 5.48 -12.46
CA VAL A 146 -16.81 6.14 -13.36
C VAL A 146 -16.56 5.76 -14.82
N LEU A 147 -15.30 5.73 -15.25
CA LEU A 147 -14.94 5.34 -16.61
C LEU A 147 -15.28 3.86 -16.89
N VAL A 148 -14.99 2.98 -15.93
CA VAL A 148 -15.31 1.55 -16.01
C VAL A 148 -16.83 1.31 -16.12
N LEU A 149 -17.62 2.05 -15.35
CA LEU A 149 -19.08 1.94 -15.36
C LEU A 149 -19.68 2.51 -16.65
N LYS A 150 -19.19 3.67 -17.11
CA LYS A 150 -19.67 4.30 -18.34
C LYS A 150 -19.46 3.42 -19.57
N ASP A 151 -18.34 2.73 -19.63
CA ASP A 151 -18.02 1.79 -20.70
C ASP A 151 -18.89 0.53 -20.62
N SER A 152 -19.15 0.03 -19.40
CA SER A 152 -20.04 -1.11 -19.18
C SER A 152 -21.50 -0.83 -19.54
N ALA A 153 -21.93 0.43 -19.55
CA ALA A 153 -23.29 0.82 -19.96
C ALA A 153 -23.46 0.98 -21.48
N ARG A 154 -22.35 0.96 -22.24
CA ARG A 154 -22.36 1.10 -23.70
C ARG A 154 -22.32 -0.24 -24.44
N ASN A 155 -21.91 -1.30 -23.76
CA ASN A 155 -21.87 -2.67 -24.25
C ASN A 155 -23.10 -3.45 -23.76
#